data_AF-R7CUS9-F1
#
_entry.id   AF-R7CUS9-F1
#
_cell.length_a   1.000
_cell.length_b   1.000
_cell.length_c   1.000
_cell.angle_alpha   90.00
_cell.angle_beta   90.00
_cell.angle_gamma   90.00
#
_symmetry.space_group_name_H-M   'P 1'
#
loop_
_entity.id
_entity.type
_entity.pdbx_description
1 polymer ?
#
loop_
_entity_poly.entity_id
_entity_poly.type
_entity_poly.pdbx_seq_one_letter_code
_entity_poly.pdbx_strand_id
1 'polypeptide(L)' 'MEIVITGNLHKFMDNEELKVFLLGTRDKILVEASPYDTVWGIGMKEDDPDCRNPRLWKGENLLGFALMDVREKLNKIK' A
#
# COMPACT_ATOMS: atom_id res chain seq x y z
N MET A 1 -9.48 7.21 -6.58
CA MET A 1 -8.92 6.63 -5.34
C MET A 1 -9.98 5.96 -4.47
N GLU A 2 -11.12 6.63 -4.23
CA GLU A 2 -12.19 6.15 -3.34
C GLU A 2 -12.61 4.69 -3.53
N ILE A 3 -12.89 4.26 -4.77
CA ILE A 3 -13.29 2.87 -5.08
C ILE A 3 -12.24 1.86 -4.61
N VAL A 4 -10.96 2.15 -4.80
CA VAL A 4 -9.86 1.25 -4.42
C VAL A 4 -9.73 1.16 -2.91
N ILE A 5 -9.86 2.28 -2.20
CA ILE A 5 -9.87 2.30 -0.74
C ILE A 5 -11.06 1.52 -0.20
N THR A 6 -12.28 1.77 -0.69
CA THR A 6 -13.50 1.08 -0.24
C THR A 6 -13.42 -0.41 -0.50
N GLY A 7 -13.02 -0.84 -1.70
CA GLY A 7 -12.85 -2.25 -2.03
C GLY A 7 -11.82 -2.96 -1.14
N ASN A 8 -10.67 -2.32 -0.90
CA ASN A 8 -9.68 -2.88 0.02
C ASN A 8 -10.19 -2.88 1.46
N LEU A 9 -10.91 -1.84 1.90
CA LEU A 9 -11.49 -1.81 3.24
C LEU A 9 -12.39 -3.01 3.48
N HIS A 10 -13.29 -3.34 2.55
CA HIS A 10 -14.10 -4.57 2.63
C HIS A 10 -13.25 -5.83 2.65
N LYS A 11 -12.26 -5.95 1.74
CA LYS A 11 -11.33 -7.09 1.70
C LYS A 11 -10.64 -7.34 3.05
N PHE A 12 -10.17 -6.28 3.71
CA PHE A 12 -9.46 -6.37 4.98
C PHE A 12 -10.42 -6.44 6.19
N MET A 13 -11.67 -5.98 6.10
CA MET A 13 -12.65 -6.18 7.17
C MET A 13 -13.19 -7.61 7.21
N ASP A 14 -13.39 -8.24 6.04
CA ASP A 14 -13.97 -9.57 5.95
C ASP A 14 -12.95 -10.69 6.25
N ASN A 15 -11.65 -10.39 6.21
CA ASN A 15 -10.58 -11.36 6.46
C ASN A 15 -9.65 -10.90 7.58
N GLU A 16 -9.80 -11.52 8.77
CA GLU A 16 -9.06 -11.13 9.98
C GLU A 16 -7.54 -11.34 9.85
N GLU A 17 -7.08 -12.38 9.14
CA GLU A 17 -5.64 -12.62 8.94
C GLU A 17 -5.01 -11.49 8.11
N LEU A 18 -5.67 -11.10 7.00
CA LEU A 18 -5.23 -9.99 6.18
C LEU A 18 -5.29 -8.65 6.94
N LYS A 19 -6.33 -8.46 7.76
CA LYS A 19 -6.47 -7.29 8.63
C LYS A 19 -5.28 -7.17 9.57
N VAL A 20 -4.98 -8.24 10.31
CA VAL A 20 -3.87 -8.30 11.26
C VAL A 20 -2.55 -8.06 10.54
N PHE A 21 -2.36 -8.65 9.35
CA PHE A 21 -1.17 -8.42 8.53
C PHE A 21 -1.01 -6.93 8.17
N LEU A 22 -2.07 -6.30 7.64
CA LEU A 22 -2.02 -4.88 7.24
C LEU A 22 -1.78 -3.96 8.45
N LEU A 23 -2.46 -4.19 9.57
CA LEU A 23 -2.24 -3.43 10.81
C LEU A 23 -0.83 -3.65 11.38
N GLY A 24 -0.28 -4.86 11.22
CA GLY A 24 1.08 -5.21 11.61
C GLY A 24 2.19 -4.44 10.88
N THR A 25 1.87 -3.79 9.76
CA THR A 25 2.81 -2.91 9.05
C THR A 25 3.09 -1.60 9.78
N ARG A 26 2.26 -1.25 10.77
CA ARG A 26 2.41 -0.06 11.65
C ARG A 26 2.52 1.25 10.86
N ASP A 27 3.66 1.92 10.97
CA ASP A 27 3.98 3.22 10.38
C ASP A 27 4.82 3.10 9.10
N LYS A 28 5.11 1.88 8.65
CA LYS A 28 5.89 1.66 7.42
C LYS A 28 5.14 2.20 6.21
N ILE A 29 5.91 2.76 5.28
CA ILE A 29 5.47 3.09 3.93
C ILE A 29 5.35 1.79 3.14
N LEU A 30 4.15 1.50 2.66
CA LEU A 30 3.86 0.35 1.79
C LEU A 30 4.14 0.71 0.34
N VAL A 31 4.75 -0.21 -0.39
CA VAL A 31 5.22 0.02 -1.75
C VAL A 31 4.93 -1.18 -2.63
N GLU A 32 4.36 -0.95 -3.80
CA GLU A 32 4.28 -1.95 -4.87
C GLU A 32 5.51 -1.80 -5.77
N ALA A 33 6.41 -2.78 -5.71
CA ALA A 33 7.71 -2.75 -6.37
C ALA A 33 7.67 -3.47 -7.73
N SER A 34 6.78 -3.01 -8.61
CA SER A 34 6.75 -3.43 -10.02
C SER A 34 7.55 -2.48 -10.91
N PRO A 35 8.46 -2.98 -11.76
CA PRO A 35 9.12 -2.18 -12.79
C PRO A 35 8.18 -1.80 -13.94
N TYR A 36 7.01 -2.45 -14.05
CA TYR A 36 6.07 -2.26 -15.15
C TYR A 36 4.93 -1.29 -14.80
N ASP A 37 4.72 -1.05 -13.51
CA ASP A 37 3.64 -0.18 -13.02
C ASP A 37 4.23 1.11 -12.41
N THR A 38 3.95 2.23 -13.06
CA THR A 38 4.38 3.57 -12.63
C THR A 38 3.25 4.39 -12.01
N VAL A 39 2.02 3.86 -11.97
CA VAL A 39 0.86 4.55 -11.40
C VAL A 39 0.52 3.94 -10.05
N TRP A 40 0.24 2.64 -10.00
CA TRP A 40 -0.05 1.96 -8.76
C TRP A 40 1.22 1.51 -8.03
N GLY A 41 2.32 1.33 -8.76
CA GLY A 41 3.64 0.98 -8.25
C GLY A 41 4.69 2.07 -8.36
N ILE A 42 5.93 1.76 -7.94
CA ILE A 42 7.07 2.69 -7.99
C ILE A 42 7.87 2.65 -9.29
N GLY A 43 7.47 1.84 -10.27
CA GLY A 43 8.19 1.71 -11.54
C GLY A 43 9.60 1.13 -11.39
N MET A 44 9.85 0.36 -10.34
CA MET A 44 11.15 -0.19 -9.98
C MET A 44 10.97 -1.57 -9.37
N LYS A 45 11.98 -2.43 -9.52
CA LYS A 45 11.99 -3.75 -8.88
C LYS A 45 12.32 -3.62 -7.38
N GLU A 46 11.94 -4.63 -6.61
CA GLU A 46 12.28 -4.71 -5.19
C GLU A 46 13.80 -4.76 -4.94
N ASP A 47 14.57 -5.35 -5.86
CA ASP A 47 16.03 -5.48 -5.77
C ASP A 47 16.79 -4.27 -6.32
N ASP A 48 16.10 -3.27 -6.86
CA ASP A 48 16.71 -2.02 -7.30
C ASP A 48 17.27 -1.27 -6.07
N PRO A 49 18.55 -0.85 -6.07
CA PRO A 49 19.18 -0.18 -4.92
C PRO A 49 18.45 1.09 -4.49
N ASP A 50 17.75 1.75 -5.42
CA ASP A 50 17.06 3.01 -5.19
C ASP A 50 15.59 2.81 -4.75
N CYS A 51 15.08 1.56 -4.73
CA CYS A 51 13.67 1.27 -4.40
C CYS A 51 13.27 1.73 -3.00
N ARG A 52 14.23 1.85 -2.07
CA ARG A 52 14.02 2.30 -0.69
C ARG A 52 14.03 3.82 -0.53
N ASN A 53 14.32 4.58 -1.58
CA ASN A 53 14.36 6.03 -1.55
C ASN A 53 13.16 6.63 -2.32
N PRO A 54 12.12 7.14 -1.61
CA PRO A 54 10.95 7.71 -2.27
C PRO A 54 11.23 8.85 -3.25
N ARG A 55 12.37 9.55 -3.10
CA ARG A 55 12.77 10.62 -4.02
C ARG A 55 13.27 10.11 -5.36
N LEU A 56 13.60 8.83 -5.46
CA LEU A 56 14.15 8.18 -6.65
C LEU A 56 13.12 7.27 -7.35
N TRP A 57 11.92 7.15 -6.78
CA TRP A 57 10.84 6.38 -7.39
C TRP A 57 10.48 6.93 -8.77
N LYS A 58 10.24 6.01 -9.70
CA LYS A 58 9.84 6.30 -11.08
C LYS A 58 8.33 6.23 -11.28
N GLY A 59 7.58 5.94 -10.21
CA GLY A 59 6.15 5.80 -10.21
C GLY A 59 5.49 6.39 -8.96
N GLU A 60 4.16 6.47 -9.00
CA GLU A 60 3.35 7.20 -8.02
C GLU A 60 2.99 6.39 -6.77
N ASN A 61 3.14 5.05 -6.78
CA ASN A 61 2.81 4.18 -5.66
C ASN A 61 1.38 4.36 -5.09
N LEU A 62 0.40 4.62 -5.97
CA LEU A 62 -0.97 4.89 -5.53
C LEU A 62 -1.58 3.73 -4.73
N LEU A 63 -1.18 2.49 -4.98
CA LEU A 63 -1.69 1.33 -4.23
C LEU A 63 -1.17 1.33 -2.80
N GLY A 64 0.12 1.60 -2.62
CA GLY A 64 0.73 1.70 -1.30
C GLY A 64 0.01 2.74 -0.44
N PHE A 65 -0.24 3.93 -1.00
CA PHE A 65 -0.99 4.98 -0.30
C PHE A 65 -2.43 4.59 -0.01
N ALA A 66 -3.14 3.97 -0.96
CA ALA A 66 -4.50 3.47 -0.73
C ALA A 66 -4.57 2.47 0.43
N LEU A 67 -3.59 1.55 0.54
CA LEU A 67 -3.52 0.58 1.64
C LEU A 67 -3.20 1.24 2.98
N MET A 68 -2.40 2.32 2.98
CA MET A 68 -2.14 3.11 4.17
C MET A 68 -3.40 3.84 4.66
N ASP A 69 -4.21 4.40 3.75
CA ASP A 69 -5.52 4.98 4.09
C ASP A 69 -6.47 3.93 4.66
N VAL A 70 -6.50 2.73 4.09
CA VAL A 70 -7.29 1.60 4.61
C VAL A 70 -6.83 1.23 6.02
N ARG A 71 -5.51 1.12 6.25
CA ARG A 71 -4.92 0.85 7.58
C ARG A 71 -5.37 1.90 8.60
N GLU A 72 -5.37 3.19 8.24
CA GLU A 72 -5.86 4.25 9.12
C GLU A 72 -7.35 4.14 9.42
N LYS A 73 -8.18 3.81 8.42
CA LYS A 73 -9.62 3.62 8.60
C LYS A 73 -9.90 2.44 9.52
N LEU A 74 -9.22 1.31 9.32
CA LEU A 74 -9.37 0.12 10.17
C LEU A 74 -8.98 0.40 11.63
N ASN A 75 -7.94 1.20 11.89
CA ASN A 75 -7.58 1.62 13.25
C ASN A 75 -8.64 2.50 13.93
N LYS A 76 -9.50 3.18 13.18
CA LYS A 76 -10.58 4.03 13.69
C LYS A 76 -11.88 3.25 13.93
N ILE A 77 -12.06 2.12 13.24
CA ILE A 77 -13.20 1.22 13.44
C ILE A 77 -12.86 0.33 14.64
N LYS A 78 -13.25 0.79 15.83
CA LYS A 78 -13.25 -0.03 17.05
C LYS A 78 -14.48 -0.90 17.10
#